data_AF-A0A918CVM1-F1
#
_entry.id   AF-A0A918CVM1-F1
#
_cell.length_a   1.000
_cell.length_b   1.000
_cell.length_c   1.000
_cell.angle_alpha   90.00
_cell.angle_beta   90.00
_cell.angle_gamma   90.00
#
_symmetry.space_group_name_H-M   'P 1'
#
loop_
_entity.id
_entity.type
_entity.pdbx_description
1 polymer ?
#
loop_
_entity_poly.entity_id
_entity_poly.type
_entity_poly.pdbx_seq_one_letter_code
_entity_poly.pdbx_strand_id
1 'polypeptide(L)'
;MTRRTVPDDSWAAEPDPLLALARRELGFYARTGSRARRLHYGTEVGALAATSVTVVAAGLHAPAWLTAVIAGGAVFFTGVRQLFAPGARWVLAARARETLRRAVDRYLLVPEPDRGAADRQALQAVIEEVGDNELREWSEGQGRRPDPPAPAAGA
;
A
#
# COMPACT_ATOMS: atom_id res chain seq x y z
N MET A 1 4.82 3.11 1.99
CA MET A 1 3.82 4.19 1.90
C MET A 1 4.48 5.46 2.39
N THR A 2 4.37 6.59 1.69
CA THR A 2 4.87 7.86 2.23
C THR A 2 3.65 8.67 2.63
N ARG A 3 3.43 8.90 3.93
CA ARG A 3 2.47 9.91 4.40
C ARG A 3 2.97 11.25 3.87
N ARG A 4 2.25 11.83 2.90
CA ARG A 4 2.51 13.23 2.50
C ARG A 4 1.99 14.10 3.65
N THR A 5 2.93 14.59 4.43
CA THR A 5 2.76 15.40 5.63
C THR A 5 2.42 16.84 5.26
N VAL A 6 1.13 17.14 5.17
CA VAL A 6 0.64 18.38 5.77
C VAL A 6 0.13 17.95 7.15
N PRO A 7 0.67 18.47 8.26
CA PRO A 7 0.10 18.26 9.58
C PRO A 7 -1.28 18.91 9.58
N ASP A 8 -2.29 18.10 9.28
CA ASP A 8 -3.68 18.46 9.47
C ASP A 8 -4.04 18.00 10.88
N ASP A 9 -3.89 18.92 11.84
CA ASP A 9 -4.18 18.70 13.27
C ASP A 9 -5.63 19.03 13.61
N SER A 10 -6.51 19.18 12.61
CA SER A 10 -7.94 19.42 12.78
C SER A 10 -8.65 18.38 13.66
N TRP A 11 -8.12 17.15 13.70
CA TRP A 11 -8.61 16.07 14.55
C TRP A 11 -8.48 16.38 16.05
N ALA A 12 -7.54 17.24 16.47
CA ALA A 12 -7.33 17.59 17.86
C ALA A 12 -8.42 18.53 18.42
N ALA A 13 -9.18 19.19 17.54
CA ALA A 13 -10.27 20.11 17.90
C ALA A 13 -11.64 19.42 17.99
N GLU A 14 -11.73 18.13 17.63
CA GLU A 14 -12.96 17.36 17.71
C GLU A 14 -13.32 17.03 19.18
N PRO A 15 -14.62 16.82 19.51
CA PRO A 15 -15.06 16.46 20.86
C PRO A 15 -14.39 15.20 21.41
N ASP A 16 -14.10 14.25 20.52
CA ASP A 16 -13.33 13.04 20.81
C ASP A 16 -12.12 12.95 19.86
N PRO A 17 -10.98 13.55 20.24
CA PRO A 17 -9.82 13.68 19.35
C PRO A 17 -9.17 12.32 19.06
N LEU A 18 -9.24 11.38 19.99
CA LEU A 18 -8.68 10.04 19.82
C LEU A 18 -9.49 9.24 18.78
N LEU A 19 -10.81 9.31 18.86
CA LEU A 19 -11.69 8.70 17.88
C LEU A 19 -11.54 9.36 16.49
N ALA A 20 -11.38 10.68 16.44
CA ALA A 20 -11.13 11.41 15.20
C ALA A 20 -9.82 10.96 14.52
N LEU A 21 -8.75 10.82 15.30
CA LEU A 21 -7.47 10.28 14.83
C LEU A 21 -7.65 8.84 14.29
N ALA A 22 -8.30 7.97 15.04
CA ALA A 22 -8.52 6.58 14.63
C ALA A 22 -9.32 6.47 13.31
N ARG A 23 -10.35 7.30 13.13
CA ARG A 23 -11.14 7.37 11.89
C ARG A 23 -10.32 7.87 10.71
N ARG A 24 -9.45 8.86 10.93
CA ARG A 24 -8.53 9.38 9.91
C ARG A 24 -7.57 8.29 9.44
N GLU A 25 -6.98 7.53 10.37
CA GLU A 25 -6.11 6.39 10.06
C GLU A 25 -6.87 5.31 9.25
N LEU A 26 -8.09 4.96 9.68
CA LEU A 26 -8.98 4.06 8.94
C LEU A 26 -9.20 4.50 7.49
N GLY A 27 -9.50 5.78 7.28
CA GLY A 27 -9.68 6.36 5.95
C GLY A 27 -8.41 6.32 5.11
N PHE A 28 -7.25 6.57 5.72
CA PHE A 28 -5.96 6.45 5.06
C PHE A 28 -5.68 5.02 4.60
N TYR A 29 -5.83 4.02 5.48
CA TYR A 29 -5.59 2.62 5.11
C TYR A 29 -6.62 2.10 4.09
N ALA A 30 -7.88 2.52 4.17
CA ALA A 30 -8.89 2.19 3.18
C ALA A 30 -8.54 2.72 1.77
N ARG A 31 -8.18 3.99 1.67
CA ARG A 31 -7.76 4.60 0.39
C ARG A 31 -6.49 3.93 -0.14
N THR A 32 -5.51 3.71 0.72
CA THR A 32 -4.24 3.09 0.35
C THR A 32 -4.43 1.66 -0.16
N GLY A 33 -5.24 0.85 0.52
CA GLY A 33 -5.59 -0.50 0.07
C GLY A 33 -6.32 -0.49 -1.27
N SER A 34 -7.31 0.39 -1.46
CA SER A 34 -8.04 0.48 -2.73
C SER A 34 -7.14 0.88 -3.91
N ARG A 35 -6.21 1.81 -3.69
CA ARG A 35 -5.24 2.24 -4.69
C ARG A 35 -4.24 1.13 -5.03
N ALA A 36 -3.73 0.43 -4.02
CA ALA A 36 -2.82 -0.70 -4.21
C ALA A 36 -3.48 -1.84 -5.01
N ARG A 37 -4.75 -2.14 -4.73
CA ARG A 37 -5.54 -3.11 -5.49
C ARG A 37 -5.69 -2.72 -6.97
N ARG A 38 -6.04 -1.45 -7.25
CA ARG A 38 -6.15 -0.94 -8.64
C ARG A 38 -4.82 -1.01 -9.39
N LEU A 39 -3.72 -0.66 -8.72
CA LEU A 39 -2.37 -0.78 -9.28
C LEU A 39 -2.03 -2.23 -9.61
N HIS A 40 -2.30 -3.16 -8.69
CA HIS A 40 -2.04 -4.58 -8.91
C HIS A 40 -2.78 -5.12 -10.14
N TYR A 41 -4.11 -4.94 -10.19
CA TYR A 41 -4.91 -5.37 -11.34
C TYR A 41 -4.47 -4.68 -12.64
N GLY A 42 -4.19 -3.37 -12.60
CA GLY A 42 -3.69 -2.65 -13.77
C GLY A 42 -2.37 -3.21 -14.30
N THR A 43 -1.46 -3.61 -13.41
CA THR A 43 -0.18 -4.21 -13.81
C THR A 43 -0.34 -5.62 -14.37
N GLU A 44 -1.22 -6.44 -13.80
CA GLU A 44 -1.46 -7.80 -14.31
C GLU A 44 -2.15 -7.78 -15.67
N VAL A 45 -3.22 -6.97 -15.80
CA VAL A 45 -3.92 -6.78 -17.08
C VAL A 45 -2.99 -6.19 -18.13
N GLY A 46 -2.15 -5.22 -17.76
CA GLY A 46 -1.14 -4.65 -18.65
C GLY A 46 -0.12 -5.67 -19.12
N ALA A 47 0.38 -6.52 -18.23
CA ALA A 47 1.31 -7.59 -18.58
C ALA A 47 0.67 -8.62 -19.52
N LEU A 48 -0.56 -9.06 -19.23
CA LEU A 48 -1.31 -9.99 -20.08
C LEU A 48 -1.60 -9.38 -21.46
N ALA A 49 -2.03 -8.13 -21.51
CA ALA A 49 -2.27 -7.44 -22.77
C ALA A 49 -0.98 -7.32 -23.59
N ALA A 50 0.14 -6.95 -22.97
CA ALA A 50 1.42 -6.84 -23.65
C ALA A 50 1.88 -8.19 -24.23
N THR A 51 1.77 -9.28 -23.47
CA THR A 51 2.15 -10.61 -23.97
C THR A 51 1.24 -11.08 -25.10
N SER A 52 -0.08 -10.91 -24.99
CA SER A 52 -1.03 -11.25 -26.05
C SER A 52 -0.79 -10.44 -27.33
N VAL A 53 -0.58 -9.13 -27.22
CA VAL A 53 -0.33 -8.25 -28.38
C VAL A 53 1.00 -8.59 -29.06
N THR A 54 2.01 -9.05 -28.32
CA THR A 54 3.30 -9.49 -28.89
C THR A 54 3.11 -10.64 -29.89
N VAL A 55 2.27 -11.62 -29.54
CA VAL A 55 1.99 -12.79 -30.39
C VAL A 55 1.29 -12.37 -31.69
N VAL A 56 0.31 -11.47 -31.60
CA VAL A 56 -0.41 -10.95 -32.76
C VAL A 56 0.51 -10.13 -33.67
N ALA A 57 1.35 -9.26 -33.09
CA ALA A 57 2.30 -8.45 -33.83
C ALA A 57 3.34 -9.29 -34.57
N ALA A 58 3.83 -10.37 -33.95
CA ALA A 58 4.74 -11.32 -34.59
C ALA A 58 4.05 -12.05 -35.76
N GLY A 59 2.81 -12.52 -35.58
CA GLY A 59 2.04 -13.19 -36.62
C GLY A 59 1.75 -12.31 -37.83
N LEU A 60 1.52 -11.01 -37.62
CA LEU A 60 1.23 -10.03 -38.67
C LEU A 60 2.47 -9.41 -39.33
N HIS A 61 3.69 -9.84 -38.96
CA HIS A 61 4.95 -9.24 -39.44
C HIS A 61 4.98 -7.72 -39.20
N ALA A 62 4.51 -7.29 -38.02
CA ALA A 62 4.40 -5.88 -37.68
C ALA A 62 5.76 -5.15 -37.73
N PRO A 63 5.77 -3.86 -38.09
CA PRO A 63 6.99 -3.08 -38.18
C PRO A 63 7.74 -3.01 -36.84
N ALA A 64 9.08 -2.99 -36.91
CA ALA A 64 9.99 -3.15 -35.77
C ALA A 64 9.75 -2.17 -34.61
N TRP A 65 9.27 -0.95 -34.90
CA TRP A 65 8.96 0.02 -33.85
C TRP A 65 7.76 -0.41 -33.00
N LEU A 66 6.79 -1.11 -33.58
CA LEU A 66 5.59 -1.56 -32.87
C LEU A 66 5.94 -2.73 -31.94
N THR A 67 6.70 -3.71 -32.42
CA THR A 67 7.17 -4.83 -31.61
C THR A 67 8.07 -4.38 -30.46
N ALA A 68 8.92 -3.37 -30.68
CA ALA A 68 9.74 -2.77 -29.64
C ALA A 68 8.89 -2.08 -28.54
N VAL A 69 7.84 -1.35 -28.90
CA VAL A 69 6.92 -0.72 -27.93
C VAL A 69 6.19 -1.77 -27.09
N ILE A 70 5.72 -2.84 -27.71
CA ILE A 70 5.01 -3.92 -27.02
C ILE A 70 5.94 -4.65 -26.04
N ALA A 71 7.14 -5.03 -26.50
CA ALA A 71 8.15 -5.68 -25.67
C ALA A 71 8.59 -4.79 -24.50
N GLY A 72 8.81 -3.49 -24.77
CA GLY A 72 9.11 -2.49 -23.74
C GLY A 72 8.00 -2.36 -22.71
N GLY A 73 6.73 -2.40 -23.14
CA GLY A 73 5.57 -2.44 -22.26
C GLY A 73 5.57 -3.64 -21.31
N ALA A 74 5.88 -4.85 -21.81
CA ALA A 74 5.96 -6.05 -20.98
C ALA A 74 7.05 -5.95 -19.91
N VAL A 75 8.23 -5.43 -20.27
CA VAL A 75 9.33 -5.17 -19.33
C VAL A 75 8.95 -4.11 -18.30
N PHE A 76 8.28 -3.04 -18.74
CA PHE A 76 7.78 -1.99 -17.86
C PHE A 76 6.80 -2.55 -16.82
N PHE A 77 5.78 -3.31 -17.22
CA PHE A 77 4.82 -3.90 -16.28
C PHE A 77 5.50 -4.88 -15.31
N THR A 78 6.48 -5.64 -15.79
CA THR A 78 7.30 -6.52 -14.95
C THR A 78 8.10 -5.72 -13.92
N GLY A 79 8.75 -4.63 -14.34
CA GLY A 79 9.51 -3.73 -13.47
C GLY A 79 8.61 -3.04 -12.44
N VAL A 80 7.42 -2.59 -12.82
CA VAL A 80 6.43 -2.01 -11.89
C VAL A 80 5.99 -3.03 -10.84
N ARG A 81 5.76 -4.29 -11.25
CA ARG A 81 5.41 -5.38 -10.33
C ARG A 81 6.50 -5.60 -9.28
N GLN A 82 7.77 -5.62 -9.70
CA GLN A 82 8.92 -5.81 -8.82
C GLN A 82 9.16 -4.59 -7.92
N LEU A 83 9.11 -3.38 -8.47
CA LEU A 83 9.45 -2.16 -7.75
C LEU A 83 8.41 -1.78 -6.69
N PHE A 84 7.12 -2.00 -6.97
CA PHE A 84 6.05 -1.53 -6.10
C PHE A 84 5.46 -2.62 -5.19
N ALA A 85 5.76 -3.91 -5.44
CA ALA A 85 5.19 -5.07 -4.73
C ALA A 85 3.73 -4.85 -4.25
N PRO A 86 2.79 -4.48 -5.15
CA PRO A 86 1.50 -3.91 -4.74
C PRO A 86 0.63 -4.88 -3.93
N GLY A 87 0.76 -6.19 -4.18
CA GLY A 87 0.03 -7.25 -3.49
C GLY A 87 0.37 -7.35 -2.00
N ALA A 88 1.66 -7.41 -1.66
CA ALA A 88 2.11 -7.46 -0.25
C ALA A 88 1.65 -6.20 0.51
N ARG A 89 1.76 -5.03 -0.12
CA ARG A 89 1.33 -3.75 0.48
C ARG A 89 -0.18 -3.63 0.65
N TRP A 90 -0.97 -4.28 -0.21
CA TRP A 90 -2.43 -4.31 -0.09
C TRP A 90 -2.88 -5.14 1.12
N VAL A 91 -2.34 -6.35 1.28
CA VAL A 91 -2.67 -7.23 2.42
C VAL A 91 -2.35 -6.54 3.74
N LEU A 92 -1.22 -5.84 3.77
CA LEU A 92 -0.76 -5.12 4.94
C LEU A 92 -1.67 -3.96 5.34
N ALA A 93 -2.02 -3.11 4.37
CA ALA A 93 -2.98 -2.02 4.58
C ALA A 93 -4.36 -2.57 4.98
N ALA A 94 -4.77 -3.72 4.44
CA ALA A 94 -6.04 -4.36 4.81
C ALA A 94 -6.01 -4.89 6.25
N ARG A 95 -4.90 -5.50 6.68
CA ARG A 95 -4.71 -5.95 8.07
C ARG A 95 -4.74 -4.78 9.05
N ALA A 96 -3.94 -3.73 8.80
CA ALA A 96 -3.93 -2.52 9.61
C ALA A 96 -5.33 -1.89 9.72
N ARG A 97 -6.05 -1.78 8.59
CA ARG A 97 -7.42 -1.28 8.54
C ARG A 97 -8.37 -2.12 9.41
N GLU A 98 -8.31 -3.44 9.29
CA GLU A 98 -9.23 -4.32 10.01
C GLU A 98 -8.96 -4.33 11.52
N THR A 99 -7.69 -4.29 11.93
CA THR A 99 -7.30 -4.14 13.34
C THR A 99 -7.83 -2.83 13.92
N LEU A 100 -7.62 -1.70 13.24
CA LEU A 100 -8.14 -0.39 13.64
C LEU A 100 -9.67 -0.37 13.66
N ARG A 101 -10.34 -0.96 12.66
CA ARG A 101 -11.79 -1.03 12.58
C ARG A 101 -12.37 -1.73 13.82
N ARG A 102 -11.83 -2.89 14.19
CA ARG A 102 -12.29 -3.63 15.36
C ARG A 102 -12.08 -2.88 16.67
N ALA A 103 -10.98 -2.14 16.79
CA ALA A 103 -10.71 -1.33 17.97
C ALA A 103 -11.67 -0.14 18.08
N VAL A 104 -11.93 0.55 16.96
CA VAL A 104 -12.93 1.63 16.90
C VAL A 104 -14.33 1.10 17.19
N ASP A 105 -14.72 -0.02 16.58
CA ASP A 105 -16.02 -0.65 16.82
C ASP A 105 -16.18 -0.97 18.32
N ARG A 106 -15.15 -1.56 18.96
CA ARG A 106 -15.16 -1.84 20.40
C ARG A 106 -15.26 -0.59 21.26
N TYR A 107 -14.53 0.47 20.90
CA TYR A 107 -14.56 1.76 21.60
C TYR A 107 -15.94 2.43 21.50
N LEU A 108 -16.61 2.29 20.36
CA LEU A 108 -17.94 2.83 20.12
C LEU A 108 -19.07 2.04 20.80
N LEU A 109 -18.83 0.77 21.18
CA LEU A 109 -19.80 -0.02 21.95
C LEU A 109 -20.01 0.54 23.37
N VAL A 110 -19.03 1.29 23.90
CA VAL A 110 -19.17 2.00 25.16
C VAL A 110 -19.79 3.38 24.87
N PRO A 111 -20.95 3.71 25.48
CA PRO A 111 -21.56 5.04 25.36
C PRO A 111 -20.56 6.12 25.75
N GLU A 112 -20.55 7.24 25.02
CA GLU A 112 -19.64 8.37 25.26
C GLU A 112 -19.52 8.82 26.73
N PRO A 113 -20.61 8.93 27.53
CA PRO A 113 -20.48 9.32 28.94
C PRO A 113 -19.77 8.27 29.81
N ASP A 114 -19.78 7.00 29.40
CA ASP A 114 -19.23 5.88 30.16
C ASP A 114 -17.80 5.53 29.73
N ARG A 115 -17.27 6.17 28.68
CA ARG A 115 -15.91 5.92 28.19
C ARG A 115 -14.89 6.37 29.22
N GLY A 116 -14.20 5.41 29.80
CA GLY A 116 -13.18 5.62 30.80
C GLY A 116 -11.79 5.91 30.22
N ALA A 117 -10.83 6.08 31.11
CA ALA A 117 -9.41 6.15 30.73
C ALA A 117 -8.93 4.83 30.11
N ALA A 118 -9.44 3.69 30.59
CA ALA A 118 -9.08 2.36 30.08
C ALA A 118 -9.49 2.16 28.62
N ASP A 119 -10.69 2.60 28.22
CA ASP A 119 -11.15 2.49 26.83
C ASP A 119 -10.32 3.35 25.89
N ARG A 120 -9.95 4.56 26.34
CA ARG A 120 -9.07 5.47 25.58
C ARG A 120 -7.66 4.89 25.44
N GLN A 121 -7.09 4.36 26.52
CA GLN A 121 -5.78 3.71 26.47
C GLN A 121 -5.78 2.48 25.56
N ALA A 122 -6.84 1.67 25.59
CA ALA A 122 -6.96 0.51 24.72
C ALA A 122 -7.00 0.90 23.23
N LEU A 123 -7.73 1.95 22.87
CA LEU A 123 -7.76 2.44 21.49
C LEU A 123 -6.42 3.05 21.08
N GLN A 124 -5.80 3.85 21.96
CA GLN A 124 -4.49 4.45 21.70
C GLN A 124 -3.41 3.39 21.46
N ALA A 125 -3.35 2.36 22.31
CA ALA A 125 -2.38 1.27 22.17
C ALA A 125 -2.49 0.56 20.81
N VAL A 126 -3.70 0.38 20.28
CA VAL A 126 -3.90 -0.23 18.95
C VAL A 126 -3.44 0.70 17.82
N ILE A 127 -3.66 2.02 17.95
CA ILE A 127 -3.17 3.00 16.96
C ILE A 127 -1.64 2.97 16.91
N GLU A 128 -0.99 2.98 18.07
CA GLU A 128 0.46 2.91 18.21
C GLU A 128 1.01 1.59 17.65
N GLU A 129 0.40 0.45 18.01
CA GLU A 129 0.80 -0.87 17.52
C GLU A 129 0.75 -0.97 15.99
N VAL A 130 -0.29 -0.41 15.36
CA VAL A 130 -0.40 -0.38 13.90
C VAL A 130 0.70 0.46 13.27
N GLY A 131 1.04 1.60 13.87
CA GLY A 131 2.16 2.44 13.43
C GLY A 131 3.51 1.75 13.56
N ASP A 132 3.76 1.12 14.71
CA ASP A 132 5.00 0.40 15.00
C ASP A 132 5.20 -0.81 14.08
N ASN A 133 4.13 -1.54 13.79
CA ASN A 133 4.18 -2.64 12.83
C ASN A 133 4.55 -2.14 11.42
N GLU A 134 3.99 -1.01 10.98
CA GLU A 134 4.33 -0.42 9.67
C GLU A 134 5.79 0.04 9.63
N LEU A 135 6.29 0.64 10.71
CA LEU A 135 7.69 1.05 10.82
C LEU A 135 8.64 -0.16 10.77
N ARG A 136 8.30 -1.23 11.50
CA ARG A 136 9.09 -2.47 11.54
C ARG A 136 9.18 -3.10 10.15
N GLU A 137 8.07 -3.24 9.45
CA GLU A 137 8.05 -3.82 8.11
C GLU A 137 8.78 -2.96 7.08
N TRP A 138 8.75 -1.63 7.24
CA TRP A 138 9.60 -0.76 6.44
C TRP A 138 11.08 -1.01 6.70
N SER A 139 11.48 -1.12 7.97
CA SER A 139 12.88 -1.35 8.34
C SER A 139 13.39 -2.71 7.85
N GLU A 140 12.59 -3.77 8.01
CA GLU A 140 12.91 -5.12 7.53
C GLU A 140 12.90 -5.20 6.01
N GLY A 141 11.98 -4.47 5.36
CA GLY A 141 11.86 -4.42 3.90
C GLY A 141 13.03 -3.71 3.23
N GLN A 142 13.63 -2.69 3.86
CA GLN A 142 14.84 -2.03 3.35
C GLN A 142 16.08 -2.94 3.47
N GLY A 143 16.20 -3.71 4.55
CA GLY A 143 17.34 -4.62 4.77
C GLY A 143 17.41 -5.81 3.80
N ARG A 144 16.32 -6.10 3.07
CA ARG A 144 16.22 -7.23 2.12
C ARG A 144 16.51 -6.85 0.67
N ARG A 145 16.79 -5.58 0.37
CA ARG A 145 17.11 -5.15 -1.00
C ARG A 145 18.52 -5.65 -1.33
N PRO A 146 18.71 -6.59 -2.28
CA PRO A 146 20.05 -7.02 -2.66
C PRO A 146 20.81 -5.81 -3.21
N ASP A 147 22.06 -5.64 -2.79
CA ASP A 147 22.95 -4.69 -3.46
C ASP A 147 22.99 -5.01 -4.96
N PRO A 148 22.93 -3.98 -5.83
CA PRO A 148 23.08 -4.21 -7.26
C PRO A 148 24.42 -4.94 -7.48
N PRO A 149 24.45 -6.03 -8.28
CA PRO A 149 25.70 -6.72 -8.56
C PRO A 149 26.70 -5.71 -9.12
N ALA A 150 27.91 -5.69 -8.55
CA ALA A 150 28.97 -4.82 -9.01
C ALA A 150 29.14 -4.97 -10.52
N PRO A 151 29.30 -3.86 -11.28
CA PRO A 151 29.46 -3.96 -12.72
C PRO A 151 30.64 -4.88 -13.01
N ALA A 152 30.38 -5.95 -13.78
CA ALA A 152 31.42 -6.85 -14.23
C ALA A 152 32.45 -6.00 -14.99
N ALA A 153 33.63 -5.81 -14.39
CA ALA A 153 34.76 -5.20 -15.07
C ALA A 153 35.10 -6.14 -16.24
N GLY A 154 34.70 -5.74 -17.44
CA GLY A 154 35.03 -6.45 -18.66
C GLY A 154 36.55 -6.54 -18.80
N ALA A 155 37.02 -7.75 -19.07
CA ALA A 155 38.35 -8.06 -19.59
C ALA A 155 38.17 -8.74 -20.95
#